data_AF-A0A7J9J5D4-F1
#
_entry.id   AF-A0A7J9J5D4-F1
#
_cell.length_a   1.000
_cell.length_b   1.000
_cell.length_c   1.000
_cell.angle_alpha   90.00
_cell.angle_beta   90.00
_cell.angle_gamma   90.00
#
_symmetry.space_group_name_H-M   'P 1'
#
loop_
_entity.id
_entity.type
_entity.pdbx_description
1 polymer ?
#
loop_
_entity_poly.entity_id
_entity_poly.type
_entity_poly.pdbx_seq_one_letter_code
_entity_poly.pdbx_strand_id
1 'polypeptide(L)' 'MAPEVLRNEPSNEKSDVYSFGVILWELSTLRQPWGGMNPMQVVGAVGFQHRRLDIPDDMDPTIAEIIRRCWQ' A
#
# COMPACT_ATOMS: atom_id res chain seq x y z
N MET A 1 -1.80 -4.03 -4.30
CA MET A 1 -3.05 -3.74 -5.03
C MET A 1 -3.86 -2.73 -4.23
N ALA A 2 -4.59 -1.86 -4.93
CA ALA A 2 -5.46 -0.87 -4.32
C ALA A 2 -6.71 -1.52 -3.68
N PRO A 3 -7.29 -0.90 -2.63
CA PRO A 3 -8.45 -1.45 -1.93
C PRO A 3 -9.65 -1.78 -2.83
N GLU A 4 -10.00 -0.91 -3.76
CA GLU A 4 -11.09 -1.06 -4.71
C GLU A 4 -10.87 -2.25 -5.66
N VAL A 5 -9.63 -2.45 -6.12
CA VAL A 5 -9.27 -3.62 -6.95
C VAL A 5 -9.44 -4.91 -6.16
N LEU A 6 -9.01 -4.93 -4.89
CA LEU A 6 -9.16 -6.08 -4.01
C LEU A 6 -10.63 -6.41 -3.68
N ARG A 7 -11.51 -5.40 -3.71
CA ARG A 7 -12.96 -5.55 -3.53
C ARG A 7 -13.70 -5.84 -4.84
N ASN A 8 -12.99 -5.95 -5.97
CA ASN A 8 -13.58 -6.12 -7.30
C ASN A 8 -14.54 -4.96 -7.67
N GLU A 9 -14.21 -3.75 -7.26
CA GLU A 9 -14.90 -2.50 -7.59
C GLU A 9 -14.26 -1.82 -8.81
N PRO A 10 -14.95 -0.85 -9.46
CA PRO A 10 -14.37 -0.09 -10.55
C PRO A 10 -13.07 0.61 -10.13
N SER A 11 -11.99 0.33 -10.85
CA SER A 11 -10.68 0.96 -10.69
C SER A 11 -10.48 2.09 -11.70
N ASN A 12 -9.65 3.07 -11.34
CA ASN A 12 -9.19 4.12 -12.25
C ASN A 12 -7.68 4.34 -12.06
N GLU A 13 -7.16 5.46 -12.56
CA GLU A 13 -5.74 5.80 -12.46
C GLU A 13 -5.24 5.91 -11.00
N LYS A 14 -6.13 6.10 -10.02
CA LYS A 14 -5.77 6.12 -8.59
C LYS A 14 -5.32 4.74 -8.09
N SER A 15 -5.81 3.66 -8.68
CA SER A 15 -5.38 2.31 -8.34
C SER A 15 -3.91 2.07 -8.69
N ASP A 16 -3.45 2.68 -9.79
CA ASP A 16 -2.04 2.66 -10.20
C ASP A 16 -1.18 3.52 -9.26
N VAL A 17 -1.67 4.71 -8.87
CA VAL A 17 -0.99 5.58 -7.90
C VAL A 17 -0.83 4.89 -6.55
N TYR A 18 -1.87 4.19 -6.07
CA TYR A 18 -1.77 3.40 -4.85
C TYR A 18 -0.70 2.31 -4.95
N SER A 19 -0.70 1.59 -6.08
CA SER A 19 0.27 0.51 -6.33
C SER A 19 1.70 1.05 -6.42
N PHE A 20 1.90 2.24 -7.00
CA PHE A 20 3.17 2.95 -6.96
C PHE A 20 3.61 3.26 -5.53
N GLY A 21 2.72 3.72 -4.65
CA GLY A 21 3.04 3.94 -3.23
C GLY A 21 3.49 2.67 -2.50
N VAL A 22 2.89 1.51 -2.82
CA VAL A 22 3.33 0.21 -2.29
C VAL A 22 4.72 -0.18 -2.79
N ILE A 23 5.00 0.02 -4.08
CA ILE A 23 6.34 -0.25 -4.66
C ILE A 23 7.39 0.68 -4.06
N LEU A 24 7.09 1.97 -3.92
CA LEU A 24 8.00 2.93 -3.31
C LEU A 24 8.32 2.54 -1.87
N TRP A 25 7.31 2.12 -1.09
CA TRP A 25 7.52 1.58 0.26
C TRP A 25 8.41 0.33 0.26
N GLU A 26 8.21 -0.62 -0.67
CA GLU A 26 9.03 -1.83 -0.78
C GLU A 26 10.49 -1.48 -1.09
N LEU A 27 10.73 -0.58 -2.04
CA LEU A 27 12.08 -0.14 -2.40
C LEU A 27 12.77 0.61 -1.26
N SER A 28 12.05 1.45 -0.53
CA SER A 28 12.62 2.24 0.56
C SER A 28 12.87 1.43 1.84
N THR A 29 12.11 0.35 2.06
CA THR A 29 12.27 -0.49 3.25
C THR A 29 13.04 -1.78 3.00
N LEU A 30 13.17 -2.20 1.73
CA LEU A 30 13.68 -3.50 1.29
C LEU A 30 12.94 -4.69 1.93
N ARG A 31 11.66 -4.50 2.28
CA ARG A 31 10.81 -5.50 2.92
C ARG A 31 9.68 -5.89 1.98
N GLN A 32 9.25 -7.14 2.08
CA GLN A 32 8.06 -7.60 1.39
C GLN A 32 6.80 -6.91 1.95
N PRO A 33 5.98 -6.27 1.10
CA PRO A 33 4.69 -5.72 1.51
C PRO A 33 3.81 -6.80 2.13
N TRP A 34 3.23 -6.50 3.29
CA TRP A 34 2.33 -7.43 4.00
C TRP A 34 2.98 -8.78 4.34
N GLY A 35 4.29 -8.79 4.56
CA GLY A 35 5.05 -10.00 4.92
C GLY A 35 4.38 -10.79 6.06
N GLY A 36 4.29 -12.11 5.89
CA GLY A 36 3.62 -13.01 6.84
C GLY A 36 2.11 -13.16 6.66
N MET A 37 1.49 -12.41 5.75
CA MET A 37 0.08 -12.61 5.37
C MET A 37 -0.05 -13.46 4.11
N ASN A 38 -1.07 -14.31 4.08
CA ASN A 38 -1.51 -14.96 2.83
C ASN A 38 -2.38 -13.99 1.99
N PRO A 39 -2.61 -14.29 0.70
CA PRO A 39 -3.37 -13.40 -0.18
C PRO A 39 -4.77 -13.02 0.33
N MET A 40 -5.50 -13.96 0.94
CA MET A 40 -6.84 -13.68 1.48
C MET A 40 -6.80 -12.75 2.70
N GLN A 41 -5.76 -12.87 3.54
CA GLN A 41 -5.54 -11.95 4.65
C GLN A 41 -5.22 -10.54 4.15
N VAL A 42 -4.45 -10.40 3.06
CA VAL A 42 -4.17 -9.10 2.45
C VAL A 42 -5.46 -8.47 1.89
N VAL A 43 -6.30 -9.26 1.21
CA VAL A 43 -7.63 -8.80 0.75
C VAL A 43 -8.46 -8.27 1.91
N GLY A 44 -8.54 -9.02 3.01
CA GLY A 44 -9.24 -8.59 4.23
C GLY A 44 -8.68 -7.29 4.82
N ALA A 45 -7.36 -7.25 5.04
CA ALA A 45 -6.70 -6.12 5.70
C ALA A 45 -6.75 -4.83 4.89
N VAL A 46 -6.44 -4.89 3.59
CA VAL A 46 -6.33 -3.71 2.73
C VAL A 46 -7.70 -3.34 2.15
N GLY A 47 -8.44 -4.34 1.66
CA GLY A 47 -9.74 -4.14 1.03
C GLY A 47 -10.82 -3.73 2.02
N PHE A 48 -10.86 -4.32 3.22
CA PHE A 48 -12.01 -4.15 4.13
C PHE A 48 -11.67 -3.47 5.46
N GLN A 49 -10.41 -3.56 5.94
CA GLN A 49 -10.01 -2.96 7.21
C GLN A 49 -9.24 -1.63 7.05
N HIS A 50 -9.10 -1.13 5.82
CA HIS A 50 -8.35 0.08 5.50
C HIS A 50 -6.91 0.10 6.05
N ARG A 51 -6.30 -1.08 6.28
CA ARG A 51 -4.94 -1.17 6.78
C ARG A 51 -3.97 -0.58 5.73
N ARG A 52 -2.91 0.06 6.22
CA ARG A 52 -1.78 0.58 5.43
C ARG A 52 -0.47 -0.05 5.92
N LEU A 53 0.58 0.01 5.10
CA LEU A 53 1.92 -0.42 5.50
C LEU A 53 2.49 0.63 6.46
N ASP A 54 3.15 0.18 7.52
CA ASP A 54 3.76 1.06 8.49
C ASP A 54 4.95 1.80 7.86
N ILE A 55 5.00 3.12 8.02
CA ILE A 55 6.11 3.95 7.54
C ILE A 55 7.11 4.06 8.71
N PRO A 56 8.33 3.52 8.58
CA PRO A 56 9.37 3.64 9.61
C PRO A 56 9.74 5.10 9.90
N ASP A 57 10.04 5.39 11.17
CA ASP A 57 10.41 6.75 11.62
C ASP A 57 11.76 7.23 11.06
N ASP A 58 12.62 6.30 10.66
CA ASP A 58 13.93 6.55 10.06
C ASP A 58 13.89 6.72 8.53
N MET A 59 12.71 6.61 7.91
CA MET A 59 12.54 6.85 6.48
C MET A 59 12.70 8.34 6.14
N ASP A 60 13.30 8.63 4.97
CA ASP A 60 13.38 10.00 4.45
C ASP A 60 11.98 10.67 4.46
N PRO A 61 11.83 11.86 5.08
CA PRO A 61 10.53 12.51 5.23
C PRO A 61 9.83 12.82 3.90
N THR A 62 10.60 13.11 2.85
CA THR A 62 10.06 13.41 1.51
C THR A 62 9.46 12.16 0.89
N ILE A 63 10.16 11.04 1.00
CA ILE A 63 9.68 9.73 0.52
C ILE A 63 8.44 9.30 1.30
N ALA A 64 8.49 9.40 2.64
CA ALA A 64 7.35 9.10 3.50
C ALA A 64 6.10 9.90 3.11
N GLU A 65 6.26 11.19 2.81
CA GLU A 65 5.16 12.04 2.38
C GLU A 65 4.59 11.63 1.01
N ILE A 66 5.45 11.31 0.03
CA ILE A 66 5.01 10.80 -1.28
C ILE A 66 4.19 9.52 -1.10
N ILE A 67 4.66 8.57 -0.29
CA ILE A 67 3.96 7.32 0.00
C ILE A 67 2.58 7.60 0.61
N ARG A 68 2.50 8.48 1.62
CA ARG A 68 1.20 8.84 2.25
C ARG A 68 0.23 9.41 1.24
N ARG A 69 0.70 10.31 0.36
CA ARG A 69 -0.13 10.92 -0.69
C ARG A 69 -0.60 9.91 -1.73
N CYS A 70 0.13 8.83 -1.97
CA CYS A 70 -0.32 7.75 -2.86
C CYS A 70 -1.49 6.92 -2.27
N TRP A 71 -1.70 6.98 -0.95
CA TRP A 71 -2.69 6.14 -0.25
C TRP A 71 -3.92 6.90 0.26
N GLN A 72 -4.04 8.18 -0.11
CA GLN A 72 -5.23 9.01 0.06
C GLN A 72 -6.26 8.68 -1.02
#